data_AF-A0A7Y1U951-F1
#
_entry.id   AF-A0A7Y1U951-F1
#
_cell.length_a   1.000
_cell.length_b   1.000
_cell.length_c   1.000
_cell.angle_alpha   90.00
_cell.angle_beta   90.00
_cell.angle_gamma   90.00
#
_symmetry.space_group_name_H-M   'P 1'
#
loop_
_entity.id
_entity.type
_entity.pdbx_description
1 polymer ?
#
loop_
_entity_poly.entity_id
_entity_poly.type
_entity_poly.pdbx_seq_one_letter_code
_entity_poly.pdbx_strand_id
1 'polypeptide(L)' 'PYLFYRGGAGFSFCAETNLAIVLKYMYGVGVPFSKSEDGESLKFNTHTLSIGVQWSFRKCDYCYSKRYR' A
#
# COMPACT_ATOMS: atom_id res chain seq x y z
N PRO A 1 -6.53 -19.82 -13.72
CA PRO A 1 -6.47 -19.23 -12.36
C PRO A 1 -5.13 -18.48 -12.21
N TYR A 2 -5.08 -17.40 -11.42
CA TYR A 2 -3.85 -16.61 -11.23
C TYR A 2 -3.48 -16.58 -9.74
N LEU A 3 -2.19 -16.73 -9.44
CA LEU A 3 -1.65 -16.40 -8.13
C LEU A 3 -1.31 -14.93 -8.11
N PHE A 4 -2.00 -14.16 -7.29
CA PHE A 4 -1.79 -12.72 -7.19
C PHE A 4 -0.98 -12.38 -5.94
N TYR A 5 0.21 -11.84 -6.16
CA TYR A 5 1.04 -11.29 -5.10
C TYR A 5 0.92 -9.78 -5.12
N ARG A 6 0.69 -9.19 -3.95
CA ARG A 6 0.61 -7.74 -3.79
C ARG A 6 1.52 -7.30 -2.66
N GLY A 7 2.35 -6.31 -2.93
CA GLY A 7 3.26 -5.73 -1.96
C GLY A 7 3.38 -4.24 -2.20
N GLY A 8 3.76 -3.49 -1.17
CA GLY A 8 3.83 -2.05 -1.31
C GLY A 8 4.46 -1.38 -0.11
N ALA A 9 4.67 -0.09 -0.26
CA ALA A 9 5.17 0.79 0.78
C ALA A 9 4.18 1.92 0.99
N GLY A 10 4.11 2.39 2.23
CA GLY A 10 3.32 3.55 2.58
C GLY A 10 4.10 4.48 3.48
N PHE A 11 3.86 5.77 3.32
CA PHE A 11 4.33 6.80 4.21
C PHE A 11 3.12 7.42 4.93
N SER A 12 3.29 7.67 6.23
CA SER A 12 2.29 8.36 7.04
C SER A 12 2.91 9.60 7.65
N PHE A 13 2.31 10.74 7.40
CA PHE A 13 2.72 12.04 7.91
C PHE A 13 1.70 12.55 8.93
N CYS A 14 2.14 12.78 10.17
CA CYS A 14 1.32 13.42 11.18
C CYS A 14 1.14 14.91 10.85
N ALA A 15 -0.07 15.33 10.49
CA ALA A 15 -0.39 16.74 10.32
C ALA A 15 -0.86 17.39 11.63
N GLU A 16 -1.60 16.64 12.45
CA GLU A 16 -2.14 17.09 13.74
C GLU A 16 -2.08 15.95 14.77
N THR A 17 -2.31 16.25 16.05
CA THR A 17 -2.26 15.27 17.15
C THR A 17 -3.13 14.01 16.91
N ASN A 18 -4.24 14.16 16.20
CA ASN A 18 -5.18 13.09 15.89
C ASN A 18 -5.31 12.79 14.39
N LEU A 19 -4.57 13.49 13.53
CA LEU A 19 -4.74 13.42 12.07
C LEU A 19 -3.40 13.12 11.39
N ALA A 20 -3.40 12.05 10.59
CA ALA A 20 -2.28 11.67 9.75
C ALA A 20 -2.70 11.61 8.27
N ILE A 21 -1.88 12.16 7.39
CA ILE A 21 -2.00 12.00 5.94
C ILE A 21 -1.22 10.75 5.56
N VAL A 22 -1.85 9.86 4.80
CA VAL A 22 -1.29 8.56 4.44
C VAL A 22 -1.20 8.47 2.92
N LEU A 23 0.02 8.21 2.43
CA LEU A 23 0.30 7.92 1.04
C LEU A 23 0.72 6.46 0.93
N LYS A 24 0.07 5.68 0.07
CA LYS A 24 0.41 4.27 -0.15
C LYS A 24 0.62 4.03 -1.63
N TYR A 25 1.64 3.26 -1.94
CA TYR A 25 1.86 2.70 -3.25
C TYR A 25 1.92 1.18 -3.15
N MET A 26 1.09 0.52 -3.94
CA MET A 26 1.03 -0.94 -4.00
C MET A 26 1.31 -1.39 -5.42
N TYR A 27 2.22 -2.35 -5.54
CA TYR A 27 2.48 -3.09 -6.75
C TYR A 27 1.92 -4.50 -6.60
N GLY A 28 1.31 -5.01 -7.66
CA GLY A 28 0.80 -6.37 -7.71
C GLY A 28 1.25 -7.07 -8.97
N VAL A 29 1.57 -8.36 -8.84
CA VAL A 29 1.94 -9.23 -9.95
C VAL A 29 1.06 -10.48 -9.88
N GLY A 30 0.41 -10.79 -10.99
CA GLY A 30 -0.37 -12.01 -11.20
C GLY A 30 0.45 -12.99 -12.03
N VAL A 31 0.72 -14.17 -11.46
CA VAL A 31 1.36 -15.28 -12.17
C VAL A 31 0.27 -16.29 -12.58
N PRO A 32 0.10 -16.58 -13.88
CA PRO A 32 -0.85 -17.59 -14.32
C PRO A 32 -0.43 -18.98 -13.83
N PHE A 33 -1.37 -19.75 -13.28
CA PHE A 33 -1.14 -21.15 -12.91
C PHE A 33 -1.13 -22.10 -14.11
N SER A 34 -1.67 -21.68 -15.25
CA SER A 34 -1.77 -22.46 -16.48
C SER A 34 -0.89 -21.84 -17.58
N LYS A 35 -0.15 -22.68 -18.30
CA LYS A 35 0.50 -22.27 -19.55
C LYS A 35 -0.58 -22.18 -20.63
N SER A 36 -0.59 -21.09 -21.41
CA SER A 36 -1.37 -21.01 -22.64
C SER A 36 -0.77 -21.94 -23.69
N GLU A 37 -1.63 -22.56 -24.52
CA GLU A 37 -1.19 -23.43 -25.61
C GLU A 37 -0.38 -22.67 -26.68
N ASP A 38 -0.59 -21.36 -26.78
CA ASP A 38 0.10 -20.46 -27.72
C ASP A 38 1.47 -19.95 -27.24
N GLY A 39 1.95 -20.38 -26.06
CA GLY A 39 3.24 -19.96 -25.51
C GLY A 39 3.28 -18.53 -24.93
N GLU A 40 2.20 -17.75 -25.07
CA GLU A 40 2.10 -16.40 -24.53
C GLU A 40 1.51 -16.39 -23.11
N SER A 41 2.35 -16.19 -22.09
CA SER A 41 1.86 -16.01 -20.72
C SER A 41 1.43 -14.56 -20.47
N LEU A 42 0.13 -14.31 -20.25
CA LEU A 42 -0.36 -13.02 -19.81
C LEU A 42 0.17 -12.72 -18.40
N LYS A 43 1.05 -11.72 -18.29
CA LYS A 43 1.53 -11.18 -17.01
C LYS A 43 0.62 -10.03 -16.60
N PHE A 44 -0.06 -10.19 -15.46
CA PHE A 44 -0.94 -9.15 -14.94
C PHE A 44 -0.20 -8.31 -13.91
N ASN A 45 0.14 -7.07 -14.27
CA ASN A 45 0.82 -6.14 -13.37
C ASN A 45 -0.12 -5.01 -12.97
N THR A 46 -0.21 -4.70 -11.69
CA THR A 46 -1.05 -3.61 -11.16
C THR A 46 -0.24 -2.59 -10.40
N HIS A 47 -0.51 -1.32 -10.66
CA HIS A 47 0.04 -0.19 -9.92
C HIS A 47 -1.11 0.57 -9.27
N THR A 48 -1.07 0.71 -7.93
CA THR A 48 -2.11 1.42 -7.19
C THR A 48 -1.48 2.49 -6.33
N LEU A 49 -1.83 3.74 -6.58
CA LEU A 49 -1.51 4.88 -5.73
C LEU A 49 -2.75 5.24 -4.92
N SER A 50 -2.60 5.42 -3.61
CA SER A 50 -3.68 5.81 -2.72
C SER A 50 -3.23 6.94 -1.81
N ILE A 51 -4.04 7.99 -1.74
CA ILE A 51 -3.89 9.09 -0.80
C ILE A 51 -5.11 9.12 0.11
N GLY A 52 -4.89 9.27 1.42
CA GLY A 52 -5.96 9.25 2.39
C GLY A 52 -5.61 10.00 3.67
N VAL A 53 -6.61 10.17 4.52
CA VAL A 53 -6.48 10.77 5.84
C VAL A 53 -6.88 9.72 6.87
N GLN A 54 -6.06 9.56 7.90
CA GLN A 54 -6.32 8.69 9.02
C GLN A 54 -6.58 9.56 10.26
N TRP A 55 -7.77 9.42 10.82
CA TRP A 55 -8.15 10.06 12.07
C TRP A 55 -8.15 9.01 13.18
N SER A 56 -7.38 9.25 14.23
CA SER A 56 -7.38 8.41 15.42
C SER A 56 -8.22 9.04 16.55
N PHE A 57 -9.12 8.26 17.15
CA PHE A 57 -9.91 8.66 18.32
C PHE A 57 -9.09 8.75 19.62
N ARG A 58 -7.94 8.06 19.64
CA ARG A 58 -6.94 8.13 20.70
C ARG A 58 -5.68 8.79 20.12
N LYS A 59 -4.98 9.60 20.91
CA LYS A 59 -3.76 10.33 20.50
C LYS A 59 -2.85 9.43 19.65
N CYS A 60 -2.36 9.91 18.52
CA CYS A 60 -1.43 9.15 17.69
C CYS A 60 -0.07 9.01 18.40
N ASP A 61 0.26 7.83 18.93
CA ASP A 61 1.53 7.58 19.64
C ASP A 61 2.76 7.89 18.75
N TYR A 62 2.66 7.61 17.45
CA TYR A 62 3.72 7.91 16.47
C TYR A 62 3.99 9.42 16.32
N CYS A 63 2.99 10.27 16.56
CA CYS A 63 3.16 11.72 16.45
C CYS A 63 3.82 12.33 17.70
N TYR A 64 3.65 11.72 18.87
CA TYR A 64 4.28 12.18 20.12
C TYR A 64 5.77 11.86 20.19
N SER A 65 6.21 10.75 19.58
CA SER A 65 7.63 10.35 19.58
C SER A 65 8.56 11.35 18.90
N LYS A 66 8.07 12.21 17.99
CA LYS A 66 8.89 13.22 17.30
C LYS A 66 8.94 14.58 18.01
N ARG A 67 8.17 14.80 19.08
CA ARG A 67 8.09 16.10 19.78
C ARG A 67 9.02 16.22 21.00
N TYR A 68 9.81 15.19 21.30
CA TYR A 68 10.82 15.21 22.37
C TYR A 68 12.21 14.88 21.83
N ARG A 69 12.81 15.85 21.14
CA ARG A 69 14.26 16.08 21.20
C ARG A 69 14.57 17.53 20.87
#